data_AF-A0A7V2JYL0-F1
#
_entry.id   AF-A0A7V2JYL0-F1
#
_cell.length_a   1.000
_cell.length_b   1.000
_cell.length_c   1.000
_cell.angle_alpha   90.00
_cell.angle_beta   90.00
_cell.angle_gamma   90.00
#
_symmetry.space_group_name_H-M   'P 1'
#
loop_
_entity.id
_entity.type
_entity.pdbx_description
1 polymer ?
#
loop_
_entity_poly.entity_id
_entity_poly.type
_entity_poly.pdbx_seq_one_letter_code
_entity_poly.pdbx_strand_id
1 'polypeptide(L)'
;MKWSTSTDEQALWNVAMAFSSSGAPPLVKKALIVLRKLSLDERRYVWRAVAAAMWKLGRKRPEVVRPELARWLEDERRVQVAREALRYL
;
A
#
# COMPACT_ATOMS: atom_id res chain seq x y z
N MET A 1 -14.43 -3.27 14.31
CA MET A 1 -14.92 -2.41 13.20
C MET A 1 -14.02 -2.64 11.98
N LYS A 2 -14.53 -3.20 10.88
CA LYS A 2 -13.73 -3.55 9.68
C LYS A 2 -13.64 -2.34 8.73
N TRP A 3 -12.63 -1.50 8.92
CA TRP A 3 -12.43 -0.31 8.06
C TRP A 3 -11.92 -0.70 6.67
N SER A 4 -11.20 -1.83 6.57
CA SER A 4 -10.66 -2.39 5.31
C SER A 4 -11.70 -2.89 4.29
N THR A 5 -12.99 -2.69 4.56
CA THR A 5 -14.12 -3.03 3.67
C THR A 5 -15.14 -1.89 3.62
N SER A 6 -14.74 -0.67 4.01
CA SER A 6 -15.61 0.49 3.93
C SER A 6 -15.98 0.79 2.47
N THR A 7 -17.24 1.13 2.21
CA THR A 7 -17.66 1.68 0.92
C THR A 7 -17.12 3.08 0.69
N ASP A 8 -16.72 3.78 1.75
CA ASP A 8 -16.14 5.12 1.70
C ASP A 8 -14.66 5.10 1.29
N GLU A 9 -14.36 5.61 0.10
CA GLU A 9 -13.01 5.74 -0.45
C GLU A 9 -12.11 6.64 0.41
N GLN A 10 -12.66 7.68 1.04
CA GLN A 10 -11.89 8.60 1.89
C GLN A 10 -11.43 7.92 3.18
N ALA A 11 -12.28 7.08 3.78
CA ALA A 11 -11.90 6.23 4.90
C ALA A 11 -10.76 5.27 4.53
N LEU A 12 -10.81 4.65 3.34
CA LEU A 12 -9.75 3.76 2.86
C LEU A 12 -8.44 4.50 2.59
N TRP A 13 -8.51 5.72 2.04
CA TRP A 13 -7.36 6.59 1.85
C TRP A 13 -6.71 6.97 3.20
N ASN A 14 -7.51 7.39 4.19
CA ASN A 14 -7.02 7.74 5.52
C ASN A 14 -6.28 6.57 6.18
N VAL A 15 -6.83 5.35 6.05
CA VAL A 15 -6.19 4.13 6.55
C VAL A 15 -4.83 3.90 5.88
N ALA A 16 -4.77 3.92 4.54
CA ALA A 16 -3.51 3.72 3.82
C ALA A 16 -2.45 4.76 4.24
N MET A 17 -2.86 6.03 4.36
CA MET A 17 -1.97 7.12 4.74
C MET A 17 -1.48 7.04 6.19
N ALA A 18 -2.31 6.63 7.14
CA ALA A 18 -1.90 6.42 8.53
C ALA A 18 -0.72 5.42 8.61
N PHE A 19 -0.77 4.36 7.81
CA PHE A 19 0.28 3.35 7.78
C PHE A 19 1.59 3.82 7.13
N SER A 20 1.56 4.84 6.27
CA SER A 20 2.76 5.42 5.64
C SER A 20 3.73 6.10 6.63
N SER A 21 3.23 6.46 7.82
CA SER A 21 4.01 7.16 8.84
C SER A 21 4.96 6.23 9.61
N SER A 22 4.67 4.93 9.71
CA SER A 22 5.40 4.03 10.60
C SER A 22 6.77 3.60 10.05
N GLY A 23 7.81 3.70 10.88
CA GLY A 23 9.17 3.22 10.57
C GLY A 23 9.59 1.97 11.35
N ALA A 24 8.82 1.52 12.35
CA ALA A 24 9.20 0.35 13.16
C ALA A 24 8.95 -0.96 12.38
N PRO A 25 9.90 -1.91 12.31
CA PRO A 25 9.75 -3.12 11.49
C PRO A 25 8.47 -3.94 11.75
N PRO A 26 8.00 -4.15 13.00
CA PRO A 26 6.75 -4.86 13.25
C PRO A 26 5.51 -4.12 12.72
N LEU A 27 5.53 -2.78 12.73
CA LEU A 27 4.44 -1.96 12.24
C LEU A 27 4.39 -1.94 10.71
N VAL A 28 5.55 -1.95 10.03
CA VAL A 28 5.62 -2.07 8.57
C VAL A 28 5.03 -3.39 8.09
N LYS A 29 5.31 -4.51 8.78
CA LYS A 29 4.69 -5.81 8.44
C LYS A 29 3.16 -5.78 8.58
N LYS A 30 2.63 -5.17 9.65
CA LYS A 30 1.18 -5.00 9.85
C LYS A 30 0.57 -4.07 8.79
N ALA A 31 1.25 -2.98 8.45
CA ALA A 31 0.85 -2.08 7.37
C ALA A 31 0.72 -2.82 6.04
N LEU A 32 1.71 -3.64 5.68
CA LEU A 32 1.68 -4.42 4.43
C LEU A 32 0.48 -5.37 4.34
N ILE A 33 0.03 -5.97 5.44
CA ILE A 33 -1.17 -6.82 5.44
C ILE A 33 -2.41 -6.01 5.00
N VAL A 34 -2.57 -4.80 5.53
CA VAL A 34 -3.69 -3.92 5.17
C VAL A 34 -3.55 -3.42 3.73
N LEU A 35 -2.35 -2.96 3.35
CA LEU A 35 -2.09 -2.44 2.01
C LEU A 35 -2.28 -3.50 0.92
N ARG A 36 -1.92 -4.78 1.17
CA ARG A 36 -2.19 -5.91 0.27
C ARG A 36 -3.67 -6.14 -0.01
N LYS A 37 -4.52 -5.85 0.97
CA LYS A 37 -5.97 -5.96 0.82
C LYS A 37 -6.52 -4.79 0.03
N LEU A 38 -6.09 -3.57 0.36
CA LEU A 38 -6.52 -2.35 -0.33
C LEU A 38 -5.99 -2.24 -1.76
N SER A 39 -4.85 -2.89 -2.06
CA SER A 39 -4.29 -2.92 -3.41
C SER A 39 -5.18 -3.63 -4.43
N LEU A 40 -6.20 -4.36 -3.97
CA LEU A 40 -7.19 -5.03 -4.82
C LEU A 40 -8.43 -4.17 -5.07
N ASP A 41 -8.50 -2.97 -4.49
CA ASP A 41 -9.61 -2.04 -4.74
C ASP A 41 -9.47 -1.45 -6.15
N GLU A 42 -10.50 -1.61 -6.97
CA GLU A 42 -10.50 -1.19 -8.38
C GLU A 42 -10.60 0.34 -8.51
N ARG A 43 -11.04 1.04 -7.46
CA ARG A 43 -11.26 2.48 -7.49
C ARG A 43 -9.93 3.19 -7.50
N ARG A 44 -9.75 4.03 -8.53
CA ARG A 44 -8.48 4.72 -8.80
C ARG A 44 -7.94 5.49 -7.60
N TYR A 45 -8.82 6.13 -6.85
CA TYR A 45 -8.43 6.89 -5.67
C TYR A 45 -7.79 6.01 -4.60
N VAL A 46 -8.37 4.84 -4.34
CA VAL A 46 -7.92 3.91 -3.30
C VAL A 46 -6.58 3.28 -3.66
N TRP A 47 -6.44 2.70 -4.86
CA TRP A 47 -5.18 2.04 -5.22
C TRP A 47 -4.02 3.02 -5.38
N ARG A 48 -4.27 4.28 -5.77
CA ARG A 48 -3.25 5.33 -5.75
C ARG A 48 -2.84 5.72 -4.33
N ALA A 49 -3.76 5.71 -3.38
CA ALA A 49 -3.43 5.88 -1.96
C ALA A 49 -2.52 4.75 -1.46
N VAL A 50 -2.79 3.51 -1.89
CA VAL A 50 -1.93 2.35 -1.58
C VAL A 50 -0.54 2.53 -2.20
N ALA A 51 -0.44 2.91 -3.47
CA ALA A 51 0.84 3.19 -4.11
C ALA A 51 1.63 4.27 -3.35
N ALA A 52 0.93 5.33 -2.92
CA ALA A 52 1.51 6.40 -2.14
C ALA A 52 2.05 5.93 -0.78
N ALA A 53 1.29 5.10 -0.08
CA ALA A 53 1.72 4.51 1.18
C ALA A 53 2.92 3.57 0.99
N MET A 54 2.92 2.76 -0.07
CA MET A 54 4.00 1.83 -0.38
C MET A 54 5.32 2.56 -0.64
N TRP A 55 5.38 3.59 -1.49
CA TRP A 55 6.66 4.27 -1.73
C TRP A 55 7.17 5.03 -0.49
N LYS A 56 6.26 5.63 0.30
CA LYS A 56 6.63 6.28 1.57
C LYS A 56 7.21 5.31 2.58
N LEU A 57 6.61 4.12 2.71
CA LEU A 57 7.13 3.04 3.55
C LEU A 57 8.46 2.51 3.00
N GLY A 58 8.56 2.33 1.70
CA GLY A 58 9.77 1.81 1.07
C GLY A 58 10.97 2.73 1.23
N ARG A 59 10.79 4.06 1.30
CA ARG A 59 11.89 4.99 1.63
C ARG A 59 12.46 4.77 3.03
N LYS A 60 11.63 4.26 3.96
CA LYS A 60 12.03 4.00 5.35
C LYS A 60 12.55 2.58 5.56
N ARG A 61 11.97 1.61 4.85
CA ARG A 61 12.23 0.17 4.96
C ARG A 61 12.26 -0.50 3.58
N PRO A 62 13.25 -0.15 2.74
CA PRO A 62 13.35 -0.70 1.39
C PRO A 62 13.48 -2.23 1.38
N GLU A 63 14.16 -2.80 2.38
CA GLU A 63 14.39 -4.23 2.54
C GLU A 63 13.10 -5.05 2.75
N VAL A 64 12.03 -4.41 3.23
CA VAL A 64 10.72 -5.05 3.42
C VAL A 64 9.79 -4.77 2.24
N VAL A 65 9.81 -3.55 1.72
CA VAL A 65 8.83 -3.09 0.72
C VAL A 65 9.24 -3.44 -0.71
N ARG A 66 10.53 -3.38 -1.07
CA ARG A 66 10.97 -3.68 -2.44
C ARG A 66 10.65 -5.12 -2.86
N PRO A 67 10.87 -6.16 -2.03
CA PRO A 67 10.47 -7.52 -2.39
C PRO A 67 8.96 -7.67 -2.58
N GLU A 68 8.16 -6.92 -1.80
CA GLU A 68 6.71 -6.93 -1.94
C GLU A 68 6.26 -6.29 -3.26
N LEU A 69 6.81 -5.14 -3.62
CA LEU A 69 6.53 -4.46 -4.89
C LEU A 69 6.98 -5.31 -6.09
N ALA A 70 8.11 -6.01 -5.98
CA ALA A 70 8.57 -6.94 -7.01
C ALA A 70 7.54 -8.07 -7.23
N ARG A 71 7.01 -8.66 -6.16
CA ARG A 71 5.93 -9.66 -6.27
C ARG A 71 4.65 -9.10 -6.90
N TRP A 72 4.32 -7.84 -6.63
CA TRP A 72 3.13 -7.20 -7.21
C TRP A 72 3.31 -6.84 -8.69
N LEU A 73 4.53 -6.72 -9.21
CA LEU A 73 4.77 -6.54 -10.64
C LEU A 73 4.34 -7.76 -11.46
N GLU A 74 4.43 -8.95 -10.86
CA GLU A 74 4.03 -10.24 -11.45
C GLU A 74 2.53 -10.54 -11.25
N ASP A 75 1.80 -9.67 -10.54
CA ASP A 75 0.37 -9.83 -10.26
C ASP A 75 -0.44 -8.80 -11.05
N GLU A 76 -1.19 -9.26 -12.05
CA GLU A 76 -2.00 -8.40 -12.93
C GLU A 76 -2.97 -7.47 -12.17
N ARG A 77 -3.45 -7.90 -10.99
CA ARG A 77 -4.37 -7.11 -10.17
C ARG A 77 -3.67 -6.01 -9.38
N ARG A 78 -2.34 -6.07 -9.24
CA ARG A 78 -1.53 -5.18 -8.41
C ARG A 78 -0.45 -4.44 -9.18
N VAL A 79 -0.18 -4.84 -10.43
CA VAL A 79 0.90 -4.32 -11.27
C VAL A 79 0.83 -2.80 -11.42
N GLN A 80 -0.37 -2.22 -11.50
CA GLN A 80 -0.54 -0.76 -11.59
C GLN A 80 -0.11 -0.05 -10.31
N VAL A 81 -0.44 -0.61 -9.15
CA VAL A 81 -0.04 -0.10 -7.83
C VAL A 81 1.47 -0.17 -7.67
N ALA A 82 2.07 -1.30 -8.08
CA ALA A 82 3.51 -1.51 -7.99
C ALA A 82 4.28 -0.54 -8.88
N ARG A 83 3.88 -0.41 -10.15
CA ARG A 83 4.47 0.55 -11.10
C ARG A 83 4.37 1.98 -10.59
N GLU A 84 3.21 2.39 -10.10
CA GLU A 84 3.02 3.75 -9.57
C GLU A 84 3.89 3.99 -8.33
N ALA A 85 3.98 3.04 -7.40
CA ALA A 85 4.82 3.18 -6.22
C ALA A 85 6.32 3.27 -6.58
N LEU A 86 6.80 2.39 -7.48
CA LEU A 86 8.21 2.34 -7.88
C LEU A 86 8.68 3.60 -8.62
N ARG A 87 7.79 4.39 -9.21
CA ARG A 87 8.15 5.69 -9.82
C ARG A 87 8.68 6.71 -8.80
N TYR A 88 8.32 6.59 -7.53
CA TYR A 88 8.66 7.57 -6.48
C TYR A 88 9.58 7.01 -5.38
N LEU A 89 9.91 5.72 -5.45
CA LEU A 89 10.69 4.98 -4.45
C LEU A 89 12.18 4.98 -4.77
#